data_AF-A0A1Y1XPG2-F1
#
_entry.id   AF-A0A1Y1XPG2-F1
#
_cell.length_a   1.000
_cell.length_b   1.000
_cell.length_c   1.000
_cell.angle_alpha   90.00
_cell.angle_beta   90.00
_cell.angle_gamma   90.00
#
_symmetry.space_group_name_H-M   'P 1'
#
loop_
_entity.id
_entity.type
_entity.pdbx_description
1 polymer ?
#
loop_
_entity_poly.entity_id
_entity_poly.type
_entity_poly.pdbx_seq_one_letter_code
_entity_poly.pdbx_strand_id
1 'polypeptide(L)'
;MSSNKEISTPTKQKTKESLESSQHGESSVRKPQREMTKAERRAQQGQKAKGGAPKTTPSKPTVTPQPQTKSVSSKEDKKPKQLGLFAHLEEPKGPLGTQIPKELHPAILSLGLQFSEFKISGSNSRALATLNAFKKVIQDYQTPPHTTLTRNLQHYLNPQIAYLVSMRPLSVSMGNAIRYLKYEISILSIDLPDEDAKTLLIERIDQFIRDRITVADKMIIDFGLQKIQNGDVILTYACSSIIQNLLLEAHAKGIAFRVIVVDSRPKFEGITLMKRLAQAGIQCTYVLINAIGFVIKEVSKVFLGAHGMFSNGALLSRSGTAIVAMMANHQKIPVIVCCETYKFSDRVQLDSFVYNEIGSVEEIASTDRPSASANAKPCRTQNSALADWKSISDLKLLNLLYDLTPSEFITVVISEVGMIPCTSVPVVLREYR
;
A
#
# COMPACT_ATOMS: atom_id res chain seq x y z
N MET A 1 15.82 -3.59 67.84
CA MET A 1 14.75 -3.71 68.85
C MET A 1 13.44 -3.81 68.11
N SER A 2 12.74 -4.94 68.31
CA SER A 2 11.30 -5.18 68.02
C SER A 2 10.86 -5.21 66.54
N SER A 3 10.03 -6.11 66.02
CA SER A 3 9.40 -7.37 66.48
C SER A 3 8.74 -8.02 65.26
N ASN A 4 8.62 -9.36 65.29
CA ASN A 4 7.90 -10.25 64.37
C ASN A 4 6.46 -9.83 64.02
N LYS A 5 5.98 -10.25 62.84
CA LYS A 5 4.73 -11.03 62.74
C LYS A 5 4.59 -11.80 61.41
N GLU A 6 4.35 -13.09 61.57
CA GLU A 6 3.96 -14.12 60.59
C GLU A 6 2.45 -14.04 60.23
N ILE A 7 2.01 -15.02 59.42
CA ILE A 7 0.63 -15.55 59.17
C ILE A 7 0.07 -15.06 57.83
N SER A 8 0.17 -15.79 56.72
CA SER A 8 -0.37 -17.12 56.33
C SER A 8 -1.84 -17.11 55.84
N THR A 9 -2.03 -17.82 54.72
CA THR A 9 -3.22 -18.03 53.90
C THR A 9 -4.34 -18.82 54.58
N PRO A 10 -5.54 -18.85 53.95
CA PRO A 10 -6.28 -20.10 53.95
C PRO A 10 -6.66 -20.56 52.53
N THR A 11 -6.42 -21.85 52.31
CA THR A 11 -6.92 -22.70 51.22
C THR A 11 -8.00 -23.62 51.80
N LYS A 12 -9.10 -23.87 51.07
CA LYS A 12 -10.05 -25.01 51.18
C LYS A 12 -10.91 -24.96 49.90
N GLN A 13 -10.85 -25.81 48.87
CA GLN A 13 -10.96 -27.27 48.71
C GLN A 13 -12.33 -27.91 49.08
N LYS A 14 -12.87 -28.62 48.06
CA LYS A 14 -13.95 -29.65 47.99
C LYS A 14 -15.40 -29.11 47.93
N THR A 15 -16.33 -29.66 47.13
CA THR A 15 -16.57 -31.08 46.78
C THR A 15 -17.46 -31.25 45.53
N LYS A 16 -17.33 -32.40 44.84
CA LYS A 16 -18.23 -33.00 43.84
C LYS A 16 -19.50 -33.56 44.50
N GLU A 17 -20.63 -33.60 43.76
CA GLU A 17 -21.63 -34.71 43.59
C GLU A 17 -22.93 -34.12 42.99
N SER A 18 -23.24 -34.42 41.72
CA SER A 18 -24.15 -35.48 41.22
C SER A 18 -25.65 -35.20 41.43
N LEU A 19 -26.41 -35.08 40.34
CA LEU A 19 -27.81 -35.49 40.23
C LEU A 19 -28.21 -35.60 38.75
N GLU A 20 -28.47 -36.85 38.36
CA GLU A 20 -29.16 -37.27 37.13
C GLU A 20 -30.69 -37.22 37.32
N SER A 21 -31.38 -37.37 36.17
CA SER A 21 -32.81 -37.65 35.94
C SER A 21 -33.73 -36.42 35.89
N SER A 22 -34.67 -36.27 34.96
CA SER A 22 -35.08 -37.02 33.76
C SER A 22 -36.29 -36.28 33.14
N GLN A 23 -36.54 -36.52 31.84
CA GLN A 23 -37.80 -36.44 31.04
C GLN A 23 -37.61 -35.59 29.76
N HIS A 24 -37.42 -36.18 28.57
CA HIS A 24 -38.31 -36.92 27.66
C HIS A 24 -39.23 -36.07 26.76
N GLY A 25 -39.12 -36.33 25.44
CA GLY A 25 -39.98 -35.89 24.34
C GLY A 25 -39.25 -34.90 23.39
N GLU A 26 -39.03 -35.10 22.10
CA GLU A 26 -39.38 -36.12 21.10
C GLU A 26 -38.31 -36.05 19.98
N SER A 27 -37.89 -37.21 19.47
CA SER A 27 -36.94 -37.36 18.37
C SER A 27 -37.67 -37.38 17.02
N SER A 28 -37.39 -36.40 16.14
CA SER A 28 -37.75 -36.47 14.72
C SER A 28 -36.57 -36.98 13.89
N VAL A 29 -36.76 -38.15 13.28
CA VAL A 29 -35.79 -38.86 12.43
C VAL A 29 -35.69 -38.13 11.08
N ARG A 30 -34.54 -37.52 10.77
CA ARG A 30 -34.20 -37.04 9.41
C ARG A 30 -33.42 -38.12 8.66
N LYS A 31 -34.02 -38.64 7.57
CA LYS A 31 -33.38 -39.51 6.58
C LYS A 31 -32.26 -38.76 5.84
N PRO A 32 -31.14 -39.42 5.47
CA PRO A 32 -30.09 -38.80 4.68
C PRO A 32 -30.53 -38.66 3.21
N GLN A 33 -30.51 -37.43 2.68
CA GLN A 33 -30.66 -37.15 1.25
C GLN A 33 -29.37 -37.52 0.51
N ARG A 34 -29.49 -38.41 -0.48
CA ARG A 34 -28.45 -38.68 -1.48
C ARG A 34 -28.31 -37.47 -2.42
N GLU A 35 -27.15 -36.83 -2.46
CA GLU A 35 -26.80 -35.88 -3.52
C GLU A 35 -26.49 -36.64 -4.82
N MET A 36 -27.24 -36.35 -5.88
CA MET A 36 -27.01 -36.87 -7.24
C MET A 36 -25.77 -36.25 -7.87
N THR A 37 -25.01 -37.07 -8.60
CA THR A 37 -23.77 -36.64 -9.26
C THR A 37 -24.05 -35.94 -10.60
N LYS A 38 -23.11 -35.07 -11.00
CA LYS A 38 -23.17 -34.23 -12.22
C LYS A 38 -23.30 -35.02 -13.53
N ALA A 39 -23.05 -36.34 -13.50
CA ALA A 39 -23.20 -37.26 -14.63
C ALA A 39 -24.67 -37.67 -14.87
N GLU A 40 -25.51 -37.74 -13.83
CA GLU A 40 -26.91 -38.18 -13.94
C GLU A 40 -27.83 -37.08 -14.49
N ARG A 41 -27.45 -35.79 -14.37
CA ARG A 41 -28.18 -34.66 -14.96
C ARG A 41 -28.02 -34.54 -16.48
N ARG A 42 -26.99 -35.14 -17.08
CA ARG A 42 -26.75 -35.09 -18.54
C ARG A 42 -27.52 -36.15 -19.31
N ALA A 43 -28.05 -37.18 -18.65
CA ALA A 43 -28.77 -38.28 -19.30
C ALA A 43 -30.27 -38.01 -19.52
N GLN A 44 -30.84 -36.92 -18.97
CA GLN A 44 -32.28 -36.61 -19.07
C GLN A 44 -32.64 -35.49 -20.07
N GLN A 45 -31.69 -34.93 -20.81
CA GLN A 45 -31.95 -33.84 -21.78
C GLN A 45 -31.74 -34.21 -23.26
N GLY A 46 -31.54 -35.50 -23.58
CA GLY A 46 -31.32 -35.96 -24.95
C GLY A 46 -32.41 -36.90 -25.47
N GLN A 47 -33.65 -36.43 -25.64
CA GLN A 47 -34.67 -37.14 -26.44
C GLN A 47 -35.91 -36.25 -26.70
N LYS A 48 -35.99 -35.68 -27.92
CA LYS A 48 -37.15 -35.13 -28.68
C LYS A 48 -36.57 -34.11 -29.69
N ALA A 49 -36.77 -34.12 -31.00
CA ALA A 49 -37.41 -35.00 -31.96
C ALA A 49 -36.84 -34.64 -33.37
N LYS A 50 -36.84 -35.59 -34.32
CA LYS A 50 -36.47 -35.40 -35.74
C LYS A 50 -37.67 -35.78 -36.63
N GLY A 51 -37.85 -35.04 -37.74
CA GLY A 51 -38.68 -35.36 -38.92
C GLY A 51 -39.42 -34.11 -39.44
N GLY A 52 -39.48 -33.71 -40.72
CA GLY A 52 -38.83 -34.11 -41.98
C GLY A 52 -39.46 -33.37 -43.20
N ALA A 53 -38.63 -32.64 -43.98
CA ALA A 53 -38.61 -32.38 -45.45
C ALA A 53 -39.77 -31.62 -46.23
N PRO A 54 -39.63 -31.25 -47.53
CA PRO A 54 -38.85 -30.10 -48.11
C PRO A 54 -39.59 -29.29 -49.23
N LYS A 55 -39.07 -28.11 -49.69
CA LYS A 55 -39.00 -27.69 -51.14
C LYS A 55 -38.46 -26.25 -51.42
N THR A 56 -37.57 -26.21 -52.42
CA THR A 56 -37.31 -25.23 -53.53
C THR A 56 -36.78 -23.80 -53.30
N THR A 57 -35.60 -23.54 -53.91
CA THR A 57 -35.01 -22.24 -54.31
C THR A 57 -35.51 -21.77 -55.69
N PRO A 58 -35.28 -20.49 -56.07
CA PRO A 58 -34.27 -20.23 -57.13
C PRO A 58 -33.40 -18.95 -57.00
N SER A 59 -32.11 -19.16 -57.31
CA SER A 59 -30.99 -18.38 -57.92
C SER A 59 -30.97 -16.85 -58.19
N LYS A 60 -29.88 -16.21 -57.69
CA LYS A 60 -28.83 -15.33 -58.32
C LYS A 60 -29.19 -13.93 -58.91
N PRO A 61 -28.25 -12.95 -59.05
CA PRO A 61 -26.80 -13.09 -59.27
C PRO A 61 -25.81 -12.19 -58.49
N THR A 62 -24.56 -12.64 -58.53
CA THR A 62 -23.32 -12.06 -58.01
C THR A 62 -22.81 -10.93 -58.92
N VAL A 63 -22.43 -9.78 -58.34
CA VAL A 63 -21.65 -8.73 -59.01
C VAL A 63 -20.42 -8.40 -58.17
N THR A 64 -19.26 -8.59 -58.76
CA THR A 64 -17.93 -8.13 -58.31
C THR A 64 -17.79 -6.63 -58.53
N PRO A 65 -17.12 -5.90 -57.62
CA PRO A 65 -16.33 -4.74 -58.06
C PRO A 65 -14.86 -4.78 -57.59
N GLN A 66 -14.01 -4.30 -58.50
CA GLN A 66 -12.57 -4.09 -58.44
C GLN A 66 -12.13 -3.03 -57.41
N PRO A 67 -10.83 -2.99 -57.05
CA PRO A 67 -10.33 -2.29 -55.85
C PRO A 67 -10.10 -0.80 -56.08
N GLN A 68 -10.72 0.04 -55.24
CA GLN A 68 -10.38 1.45 -55.12
C GLN A 68 -9.27 1.63 -54.07
N THR A 69 -8.13 2.15 -54.53
CA THR A 69 -7.00 2.61 -53.73
C THR A 69 -7.44 3.74 -52.78
N LYS A 70 -7.58 3.43 -51.50
CA LYS A 70 -7.58 4.43 -50.42
C LYS A 70 -6.20 4.45 -49.77
N SER A 71 -5.55 5.59 -49.88
CA SER A 71 -4.32 5.95 -49.17
C SER A 71 -4.50 5.74 -47.67
N VAL A 72 -3.86 4.70 -47.13
CA VAL A 72 -3.75 4.50 -45.68
C VAL A 72 -2.65 5.42 -45.17
N SER A 73 -3.03 6.57 -44.62
CA SER A 73 -2.16 7.32 -43.72
C SER A 73 -2.10 6.55 -42.41
N SER A 74 -1.15 5.62 -42.28
CA SER A 74 -0.85 4.95 -41.03
C SER A 74 -0.22 5.95 -40.05
N LYS A 75 -1.05 6.60 -39.24
CA LYS A 75 -0.59 7.03 -37.91
C LYS A 75 -0.34 5.74 -37.14
N GLU A 76 0.92 5.31 -37.11
CA GLU A 76 1.37 4.31 -36.15
C GLU A 76 1.15 4.89 -34.77
N ASP A 77 0.07 4.47 -34.11
CA ASP A 77 -0.05 4.54 -32.66
C ASP A 77 1.10 3.69 -32.11
N LYS A 78 2.24 4.32 -31.83
CA LYS A 78 3.38 3.70 -31.14
C LYS A 78 2.86 3.22 -29.79
N LYS A 79 2.50 1.93 -29.71
CA LYS A 79 2.19 1.28 -28.44
C LYS A 79 3.34 1.56 -27.47
N PRO A 80 3.06 1.92 -26.21
CA PRO A 80 4.10 2.17 -25.23
C PRO A 80 5.03 0.95 -25.17
N LYS A 81 6.35 1.20 -25.09
CA LYS A 81 7.38 0.15 -25.01
C LYS A 81 7.38 -0.53 -23.63
N GLN A 82 6.22 -0.99 -23.19
CA GLN A 82 6.07 -1.67 -21.92
C GLN A 82 6.52 -3.14 -22.08
N LEU A 83 7.13 -3.68 -21.02
CA LEU A 83 7.43 -5.11 -20.94
C LEU A 83 6.11 -5.89 -20.82
N GLY A 84 5.99 -7.00 -21.54
CA GLY A 84 4.71 -7.74 -21.65
C GLY A 84 4.14 -8.19 -20.30
N LEU A 85 5.02 -8.57 -19.35
CA LEU A 85 4.62 -8.94 -17.98
C LEU A 85 3.99 -7.79 -17.18
N PHE A 86 4.27 -6.54 -17.57
CA PHE A 86 3.87 -5.34 -16.84
C PHE A 86 2.87 -4.50 -17.63
N ALA A 87 2.36 -5.00 -18.76
CA ALA A 87 1.46 -4.26 -19.65
C ALA A 87 0.12 -3.87 -18.99
N HIS A 88 -0.24 -4.51 -17.88
CA HIS A 88 -1.43 -4.20 -17.08
C HIS A 88 -1.20 -3.05 -16.07
N LEU A 89 0.05 -2.68 -15.79
CA LEU A 89 0.35 -1.59 -14.88
C LEU A 89 0.17 -0.25 -15.61
N GLU A 90 -0.62 0.63 -15.02
CA GLU A 90 -0.87 1.96 -15.60
C GLU A 90 0.37 2.85 -15.45
N GLU A 91 0.84 3.40 -16.57
CA GLU A 91 1.82 4.48 -16.53
C GLU A 91 1.12 5.80 -16.16
N PRO A 92 1.64 6.57 -15.19
CA PRO A 92 1.05 7.83 -14.83
C PRO A 92 1.05 8.78 -16.04
N LYS A 93 -0.13 9.34 -16.37
CA LYS A 93 -0.30 10.23 -17.54
C LYS A 93 0.45 11.55 -17.37
N GLY A 94 0.81 11.89 -16.13
CA GLY A 94 1.48 13.12 -15.77
C GLY A 94 0.62 14.37 -16.05
N PRO A 95 1.17 15.57 -15.81
CA PRO A 95 0.43 16.82 -15.95
C PRO A 95 0.06 17.15 -17.41
N LEU A 96 0.88 16.74 -18.39
CA LEU A 96 0.62 17.00 -19.81
C LEU A 96 -0.41 16.03 -20.43
N GLY A 97 -0.57 14.82 -19.88
CA GLY A 97 -1.46 13.79 -20.41
C GLY A 97 -2.84 13.72 -19.73
N THR A 98 -3.06 14.51 -18.68
CA THR A 98 -4.30 14.47 -17.89
C THR A 98 -5.23 15.62 -18.31
N GLN A 99 -6.42 15.30 -18.84
CA GLN A 99 -7.46 16.30 -19.02
C GLN A 99 -7.92 16.79 -17.65
N ILE A 100 -7.75 18.09 -17.39
CA ILE A 100 -8.13 18.71 -16.12
C ILE A 100 -9.66 18.84 -16.10
N PRO A 101 -10.36 18.19 -15.15
CA PRO A 101 -11.80 18.39 -14.99
C PRO A 101 -12.11 19.85 -14.67
N LYS A 102 -13.19 20.40 -15.23
CA LYS A 102 -13.58 21.80 -14.99
C LYS A 102 -13.87 22.12 -13.51
N GLU A 103 -14.28 21.11 -12.75
CA GLU A 103 -14.68 21.21 -11.33
C GLU A 103 -13.55 20.80 -10.36
N LEU A 104 -12.30 20.79 -10.81
CA LEU A 104 -11.18 20.39 -9.96
C LEU A 104 -10.82 21.49 -8.95
N HIS A 105 -10.64 21.11 -7.69
CA HIS A 105 -10.30 22.06 -6.64
C HIS A 105 -8.81 22.46 -6.72
N PRO A 106 -8.43 23.74 -6.56
CA PRO A 106 -7.04 24.20 -6.69
C PRO A 106 -6.04 23.47 -5.77
N ALA A 107 -6.48 23.12 -4.55
CA ALA A 107 -5.65 22.33 -3.63
C ALA A 107 -5.32 20.92 -4.16
N ILE A 108 -6.26 20.30 -4.89
CA ILE A 108 -6.09 18.98 -5.50
C ILE A 108 -5.20 19.06 -6.74
N LEU A 109 -5.34 20.13 -7.54
CA LEU A 109 -4.46 20.41 -8.67
C LEU A 109 -2.99 20.50 -8.22
N SER A 110 -2.72 21.32 -7.20
CA SER A 110 -1.38 21.50 -6.62
C SER A 110 -0.83 20.18 -6.03
N LEU A 111 -1.67 19.43 -5.30
CA LEU A 111 -1.27 18.14 -4.74
C LEU A 111 -0.93 17.12 -5.83
N GLY A 112 -1.71 17.05 -6.91
CA GLY A 112 -1.45 16.16 -8.03
C GLY A 112 -0.09 16.45 -8.69
N LEU A 113 0.27 17.73 -8.87
CA LEU A 113 1.59 18.12 -9.36
C LEU A 113 2.70 17.65 -8.42
N GLN A 114 2.57 17.90 -7.12
CA GLN A 114 3.53 17.44 -6.10
C GLN A 114 3.71 15.92 -6.08
N PHE A 115 2.64 15.16 -6.36
CA PHE A 115 2.71 13.71 -6.50
C PHE A 115 3.42 13.27 -7.78
N SER A 116 3.12 13.89 -8.93
CA SER A 116 3.78 13.55 -10.20
C SER A 116 5.27 13.86 -10.19
N GLU A 117 5.69 14.92 -9.50
CA GLU A 117 7.11 15.28 -9.33
C GLU A 117 7.78 14.52 -8.17
N PHE A 118 7.06 13.62 -7.49
CA PHE A 118 7.56 12.88 -6.33
C PHE A 118 8.10 13.75 -5.17
N LYS A 119 7.72 15.04 -5.12
CA LYS A 119 8.04 15.95 -3.99
C LYS A 119 7.51 15.40 -2.67
N ILE A 120 6.31 14.79 -2.72
CA ILE A 120 5.74 14.04 -1.58
C ILE A 120 5.73 12.56 -1.94
N SER A 121 6.64 11.79 -1.33
CA SER A 121 6.84 10.37 -1.65
C SER A 121 6.50 9.39 -0.53
N GLY A 122 6.62 9.80 0.75
CA GLY A 122 6.36 8.93 1.89
C GLY A 122 4.89 8.53 2.02
N SER A 123 4.62 7.28 2.44
CA SER A 123 3.24 6.75 2.58
C SER A 123 2.38 7.58 3.55
N ASN A 124 2.92 7.97 4.71
CA ASN A 124 2.23 8.87 5.66
C ASN A 124 2.07 10.28 5.09
N SER A 125 3.14 10.86 4.54
CA SER A 125 3.10 12.22 4.00
C SER A 125 2.08 12.37 2.88
N ARG A 126 1.95 11.35 2.00
CA ARG A 126 0.95 11.32 0.94
C ARG A 126 -0.48 11.27 1.51
N ALA A 127 -0.75 10.41 2.50
CA ALA A 127 -2.06 10.32 3.15
C ALA A 127 -2.43 11.62 3.88
N LEU A 128 -1.50 12.18 4.66
CA LEU A 128 -1.66 13.47 5.35
C LEU A 128 -1.94 14.62 4.38
N ALA A 129 -1.18 14.72 3.29
CA ALA A 129 -1.39 15.77 2.28
C ALA A 129 -2.76 15.62 1.60
N THR A 130 -3.19 14.38 1.33
CA THR A 130 -4.50 14.08 0.74
C THR A 130 -5.64 14.47 1.68
N LEU A 131 -5.58 14.07 2.94
CA LEU A 131 -6.60 14.42 3.93
C LEU A 131 -6.68 15.94 4.16
N ASN A 132 -5.54 16.61 4.27
CA ASN A 132 -5.50 18.08 4.38
C ASN A 132 -6.04 18.78 3.13
N ALA A 133 -5.81 18.23 1.93
CA ALA A 133 -6.41 18.76 0.72
C ALA A 133 -7.93 18.55 0.72
N PHE A 134 -8.43 17.38 1.15
CA PHE A 134 -9.87 17.14 1.26
C PHE A 134 -10.56 18.00 2.31
N LYS A 135 -9.90 18.36 3.42
CA LYS A 135 -10.45 19.38 4.34
C LYS A 135 -10.76 20.69 3.61
N LYS A 136 -9.83 21.17 2.78
CA LYS A 136 -10.03 22.38 1.96
C LYS A 136 -11.16 22.19 0.94
N VAL A 137 -11.20 21.04 0.26
CA VAL A 137 -12.27 20.72 -0.70
C VAL A 137 -13.64 20.73 -0.04
N ILE A 138 -13.77 20.14 1.16
CA ILE A 138 -15.03 20.07 1.91
C ILE A 138 -15.43 21.45 2.45
N GLN A 139 -14.47 22.22 2.94
CA GLN A 139 -14.68 23.59 3.41
C GLN A 139 -15.25 24.48 2.29
N ASP A 140 -14.65 24.42 1.11
CA ASP A 140 -14.99 25.28 -0.03
C ASP A 140 -16.17 24.73 -0.85
N TYR A 141 -16.65 23.52 -0.56
CA TYR A 141 -17.75 22.88 -1.27
C TYR A 141 -19.08 23.59 -1.00
N GLN A 142 -19.90 23.76 -2.04
CA GLN A 142 -21.26 24.28 -1.94
C GLN A 142 -22.24 23.25 -2.51
N THR A 143 -23.27 22.93 -1.74
CA THR A 143 -24.29 21.96 -2.17
C THR A 143 -25.13 22.57 -3.30
N PRO A 144 -25.25 21.88 -4.45
CA PRO A 144 -26.08 22.37 -5.54
C PRO A 144 -27.57 22.34 -5.15
N PRO A 145 -28.39 23.26 -5.70
CA PRO A 145 -29.80 23.34 -5.38
C PRO A 145 -30.50 22.00 -5.69
N HIS A 146 -31.51 21.66 -4.88
CA HIS A 146 -32.30 20.42 -4.99
C HIS A 146 -31.55 19.11 -4.65
N THR A 147 -30.39 19.19 -4.00
CA THR A 147 -29.69 18.03 -3.46
C THR A 147 -29.25 18.25 -2.02
N THR A 148 -28.86 17.19 -1.32
CA THR A 148 -28.27 17.26 0.01
C THR A 148 -26.76 17.03 -0.07
N LEU A 149 -26.01 17.57 0.89
CA LEU A 149 -24.56 17.42 0.98
C LEU A 149 -24.15 15.94 0.95
N THR A 150 -24.76 15.11 1.79
CA THR A 150 -24.49 13.66 1.88
C THR A 150 -24.59 12.95 0.54
N ARG A 151 -25.60 13.30 -0.27
CA ARG A 151 -25.86 12.67 -1.56
C ARG A 151 -24.87 13.11 -2.64
N ASN A 152 -24.52 14.40 -2.69
CA ASN A 152 -23.71 14.95 -3.79
C ASN A 152 -22.20 14.98 -3.50
N LEU A 153 -21.79 15.14 -2.24
CA LEU A 153 -20.37 15.33 -1.88
C LEU A 153 -19.47 14.17 -2.36
N GLN A 154 -19.94 12.92 -2.30
CA GLN A 154 -19.17 11.79 -2.84
C GLN A 154 -18.98 11.88 -4.36
N HIS A 155 -20.01 12.32 -5.09
CA HIS A 155 -19.93 12.55 -6.53
C HIS A 155 -18.96 13.68 -6.87
N TYR A 156 -18.91 14.73 -6.04
CA TYR A 156 -17.95 15.83 -6.19
C TYR A 156 -16.50 15.41 -5.88
N LEU A 157 -16.29 14.53 -4.88
CA LEU A 157 -14.96 14.03 -4.52
C LEU A 157 -14.38 13.02 -5.51
N ASN A 158 -15.21 12.23 -6.19
CA ASN A 158 -14.74 11.17 -7.10
C ASN A 158 -13.86 11.69 -8.25
N PRO A 159 -14.20 12.79 -8.97
CA PRO A 159 -13.32 13.40 -9.96
C PRO A 159 -11.99 13.89 -9.38
N GLN A 160 -11.99 14.42 -8.14
CA GLN A 160 -10.78 14.87 -7.45
C GLN A 160 -9.83 13.67 -7.20
N ILE A 161 -10.40 12.55 -6.71
CA ILE A 161 -9.65 11.31 -6.48
C ILE A 161 -9.13 10.74 -7.80
N ALA A 162 -9.96 10.72 -8.85
CA ALA A 162 -9.58 10.21 -10.17
C ALA A 162 -8.41 11.01 -10.77
N TYR A 163 -8.40 12.34 -10.59
CA TYR A 163 -7.28 13.18 -10.98
C TYR A 163 -6.00 12.84 -10.18
N LEU A 164 -6.09 12.64 -8.86
CA LEU A 164 -4.91 12.21 -8.09
C LEU A 164 -4.38 10.86 -8.56
N VAL A 165 -5.26 9.89 -8.85
CA VAL A 165 -4.89 8.57 -9.39
C VAL A 165 -4.18 8.70 -10.74
N SER A 166 -4.67 9.56 -11.64
CA SER A 166 -4.04 9.74 -12.97
C SER A 166 -2.67 10.41 -12.92
N MET A 167 -2.42 11.22 -11.88
CA MET A 167 -1.12 11.84 -11.63
C MET A 167 -0.13 10.84 -11.01
N ARG A 168 -0.60 10.00 -10.07
CA ARG A 168 0.17 8.93 -9.44
C ARG A 168 -0.76 7.91 -8.76
N PRO A 169 -0.58 6.59 -8.98
CA PRO A 169 -1.39 5.56 -8.31
C PRO A 169 -1.45 5.73 -6.79
N LEU A 170 -2.62 5.54 -6.18
CA LEU A 170 -2.82 5.75 -4.74
C LEU A 170 -1.98 4.77 -3.90
N SER A 171 -1.38 5.26 -2.82
CA SER A 171 -0.78 4.39 -1.82
C SER A 171 -1.85 3.62 -1.05
N VAL A 172 -1.44 2.52 -0.38
CA VAL A 172 -2.34 1.76 0.51
C VAL A 172 -2.91 2.67 1.61
N SER A 173 -2.07 3.53 2.19
CA SER A 173 -2.46 4.54 3.19
C SER A 173 -3.54 5.50 2.67
N MET A 174 -3.38 6.04 1.46
CA MET A 174 -4.35 6.94 0.85
C MET A 174 -5.66 6.22 0.55
N GLY A 175 -5.59 5.01 -0.02
CA GLY A 175 -6.78 4.22 -0.34
C GLY A 175 -7.63 3.93 0.89
N ASN A 176 -7.00 3.58 2.00
CA ASN A 176 -7.69 3.35 3.27
C ASN A 176 -8.25 4.64 3.88
N ALA A 177 -7.49 5.74 3.85
CA ALA A 177 -7.96 7.04 4.31
C ALA A 177 -9.16 7.57 3.49
N ILE A 178 -9.13 7.40 2.17
CA ILE A 178 -10.25 7.74 1.27
C ILE A 178 -11.47 6.88 1.56
N ARG A 179 -11.28 5.57 1.80
CA ARG A 179 -12.39 4.67 2.16
C ARG A 179 -13.04 5.07 3.48
N TYR A 180 -12.23 5.41 4.49
CA TYR A 180 -12.70 5.94 5.76
C TYR A 180 -13.51 7.23 5.56
N LEU A 181 -13.00 8.20 4.81
CA LEU A 181 -13.72 9.46 4.55
C LEU A 181 -15.05 9.21 3.82
N LYS A 182 -15.08 8.33 2.82
CA LYS A 182 -16.32 7.96 2.12
C LYS A 182 -17.34 7.30 3.05
N TYR A 183 -16.87 6.47 3.97
CA TYR A 183 -17.72 5.87 5.00
C TYR A 183 -18.30 6.93 5.94
N GLU A 184 -17.47 7.83 6.47
CA GLU A 184 -17.93 8.93 7.33
C GLU A 184 -18.98 9.80 6.62
N ILE A 185 -18.78 10.11 5.34
CA ILE A 185 -19.79 10.83 4.54
C ILE A 185 -21.10 10.04 4.44
N SER A 186 -21.04 8.72 4.30
CA SER A 186 -22.24 7.88 4.12
C SER A 186 -23.12 7.77 5.37
N ILE A 187 -22.55 7.94 6.56
CA ILE A 187 -23.25 7.84 7.85
C ILE A 187 -23.70 9.19 8.40
N LEU A 188 -23.42 10.30 7.70
CA LEU A 188 -23.87 11.62 8.11
C LEU A 188 -25.41 11.71 8.15
N SER A 189 -25.93 12.37 9.19
CA SER A 189 -27.35 12.67 9.28
C SER A 189 -27.78 13.63 8.17
N ILE A 190 -28.92 13.33 7.54
CA ILE A 190 -29.52 14.15 6.49
C ILE A 190 -30.11 15.44 7.08
N ASP A 191 -30.48 15.43 8.36
CA ASP A 191 -31.12 16.56 9.05
C ASP A 191 -30.12 17.63 9.51
N LEU A 192 -28.82 17.33 9.41
CA LEU A 192 -27.78 18.24 9.87
C LEU A 192 -27.56 19.38 8.83
N PRO A 193 -27.50 20.65 9.26
CA PRO A 193 -27.16 21.74 8.37
C PRO A 193 -25.81 21.52 7.67
N ASP A 194 -25.68 21.98 6.42
CA ASP A 194 -24.50 21.75 5.60
C ASP A 194 -23.19 22.22 6.28
N GLU A 195 -23.19 23.39 6.94
CA GLU A 195 -22.01 23.92 7.62
C GLU A 195 -21.61 23.08 8.84
N ASP A 196 -22.59 22.59 9.60
CA ASP A 196 -22.34 21.70 10.74
C ASP A 196 -21.83 20.34 10.25
N ALA A 197 -22.39 19.82 9.15
CA ALA A 197 -21.93 18.59 8.53
C ALA A 197 -20.49 18.69 8.00
N LYS A 198 -20.12 19.81 7.37
CA LYS A 198 -18.73 20.07 6.95
C LYS A 198 -17.79 20.13 8.14
N THR A 199 -18.16 20.87 9.18
CA THR A 199 -17.36 21.01 10.41
C THR A 199 -17.11 19.64 11.04
N LEU A 200 -18.16 18.83 11.16
CA LEU A 200 -18.07 17.46 11.67
C LEU A 200 -17.13 16.59 10.81
N LEU A 201 -17.22 16.63 9.48
CA LEU A 201 -16.33 15.88 8.60
C LEU A 201 -14.86 16.31 8.76
N ILE A 202 -14.61 17.61 8.88
CA ILE A 202 -13.26 18.17 9.08
C ILE A 202 -12.71 17.69 10.43
N GLU A 203 -13.52 17.70 11.48
CA GLU A 203 -13.15 17.16 12.80
C GLU A 203 -12.83 15.66 12.74
N ARG A 204 -13.63 14.87 12.00
CA ARG A 204 -13.38 13.43 11.78
C ARG A 204 -12.08 13.17 11.01
N ILE A 205 -11.74 14.02 10.05
CA ILE A 205 -10.44 13.95 9.36
C ILE A 205 -9.31 14.27 10.33
N ASP A 206 -9.44 15.32 11.14
CA ASP A 206 -8.42 15.70 12.11
C ASP A 206 -8.24 14.64 13.20
N GLN A 207 -9.33 14.02 13.65
CA GLN A 207 -9.28 12.88 14.56
C GLN A 207 -8.56 11.70 13.93
N PHE A 208 -8.85 11.35 12.68
CA PHE A 208 -8.14 10.29 11.97
C PHE A 208 -6.63 10.56 11.88
N ILE A 209 -6.23 11.78 11.55
CA ILE A 209 -4.81 12.19 11.48
C ILE A 209 -4.14 12.09 12.86
N ARG A 210 -4.81 12.54 13.92
CA ARG A 210 -4.27 12.45 15.28
C ARG A 210 -4.13 11.00 15.72
N ASP A 211 -5.20 10.23 15.67
CA ASP A 211 -5.27 8.92 16.32
C ASP A 211 -4.54 7.85 15.49
N ARG A 212 -4.80 7.80 14.17
CA ARG A 212 -4.32 6.72 13.29
C ARG A 212 -2.93 6.95 12.71
N ILE A 213 -2.40 8.18 12.80
CA ILE A 213 -1.08 8.52 12.26
C ILE A 213 -0.19 9.05 13.39
N THR A 214 -0.55 10.16 14.03
CA THR A 214 0.35 10.84 14.98
C THR A 214 0.55 10.07 16.28
N VAL A 215 -0.53 9.64 16.92
CA VAL A 215 -0.49 8.86 18.17
C VAL A 215 0.03 7.45 17.87
N ALA A 216 -0.42 6.85 16.76
CA ALA A 216 0.08 5.56 16.32
C ALA A 216 1.61 5.54 16.14
N ASP A 217 2.17 6.56 15.48
CA ASP A 217 3.63 6.70 15.29
C ASP A 217 4.36 6.71 16.64
N LYS A 218 3.87 7.45 17.64
CA LYS A 218 4.48 7.49 18.99
C LYS A 218 4.47 6.12 19.67
N MET A 219 3.33 5.42 19.63
CA MET A 219 3.21 4.09 20.23
C MET A 219 4.15 3.08 19.55
N ILE A 220 4.27 3.13 18.22
CA ILE A 220 5.18 2.29 17.45
C ILE A 220 6.64 2.57 17.84
N ILE A 221 7.00 3.84 18.03
CA ILE A 221 8.33 4.22 18.47
C ILE A 221 8.58 3.67 19.88
N ASP A 222 7.67 3.87 20.83
CA ASP A 222 7.80 3.37 22.20
C ASP A 222 7.97 1.85 22.26
N PHE A 223 7.23 1.09 21.45
CA PHE A 223 7.43 -0.35 21.32
C PHE A 223 8.76 -0.70 20.63
N GLY A 224 9.14 0.04 19.58
CA GLY A 224 10.40 -0.15 18.88
C GLY A 224 11.62 0.07 19.77
N LEU A 225 11.57 1.07 20.66
CA LEU A 225 12.64 1.40 21.59
C LEU A 225 12.96 0.25 22.55
N GLN A 226 11.96 -0.55 22.93
CA GLN A 226 12.16 -1.73 23.77
C GLN A 226 12.96 -2.84 23.07
N LYS A 227 13.15 -2.75 21.74
CA LYS A 227 13.89 -3.72 20.94
C LYS A 227 15.31 -3.27 20.59
N ILE A 228 15.68 -2.02 20.87
CA ILE A 228 17.01 -1.50 20.62
C ILE A 228 17.83 -1.59 21.91
N GLN A 229 19.01 -2.18 21.82
CA GLN A 229 19.92 -2.44 22.94
C GLN A 229 21.28 -1.78 22.70
N ASN A 230 22.02 -1.58 23.80
CA ASN A 230 23.39 -1.08 23.72
C ASN A 230 24.28 -2.07 22.97
N GLY A 231 25.09 -1.55 22.04
CA GLY A 231 25.95 -2.33 21.15
C GLY A 231 25.28 -2.80 19.86
N ASP A 232 24.00 -2.49 19.65
CA ASP A 232 23.31 -2.90 18.43
C ASP A 232 23.91 -2.26 17.18
N VAL A 233 23.96 -3.06 16.12
CA VAL A 233 24.17 -2.63 14.74
C VAL A 233 22.85 -2.79 14.01
N ILE A 234 22.19 -1.67 13.74
CA ILE A 234 20.86 -1.63 13.13
C ILE A 234 20.99 -1.40 11.63
N LEU A 235 20.42 -2.28 10.82
CA LEU A 235 20.29 -2.06 9.39
C LEU A 235 18.89 -1.52 9.04
N THR A 236 18.85 -0.52 8.16
CA THR A 236 17.63 0.03 7.57
C THR A 236 17.80 0.20 6.07
N TYR A 237 16.69 0.29 5.33
CA TYR A 237 16.68 0.38 3.88
C TYR A 237 15.90 1.60 3.39
N ALA A 238 16.48 2.33 2.43
CA ALA A 238 15.95 3.56 1.84
C ALA A 238 15.61 4.62 2.91
N CYS A 239 14.45 5.28 2.80
CA CYS A 239 14.01 6.32 3.72
C CYS A 239 12.61 6.04 4.26
N SER A 240 12.51 5.88 5.58
CA SER A 240 11.25 5.72 6.30
C SER A 240 11.18 6.71 7.45
N SER A 241 10.09 7.49 7.51
CA SER A 241 9.88 8.50 8.56
C SER A 241 9.76 7.87 9.94
N ILE A 242 9.05 6.74 10.06
CA ILE A 242 8.87 6.06 11.35
C ILE A 242 10.18 5.49 11.88
N ILE A 243 11.00 4.90 11.00
CA ILE A 243 12.32 4.37 11.38
C ILE A 243 13.28 5.51 11.74
N GLN A 244 13.24 6.61 10.99
CA GLN A 244 14.01 7.80 11.33
C GLN A 244 13.68 8.29 12.74
N ASN A 245 12.39 8.48 13.06
CA ASN A 245 11.97 8.97 14.36
C ASN A 245 12.35 7.99 15.48
N LEU A 246 12.17 6.68 15.26
CA LEU A 246 12.59 5.65 16.19
C LEU A 246 14.10 5.73 16.51
N LEU A 247 14.95 5.85 15.50
CA LEU A 247 16.40 5.92 15.69
C LEU A 247 16.84 7.22 16.38
N LEU A 248 16.21 8.35 16.02
CA LEU A 248 16.48 9.63 16.67
C LEU A 248 16.08 9.60 18.15
N GLU A 249 14.92 9.04 18.48
CA GLU A 249 14.47 8.89 19.87
C GLU A 249 15.34 7.90 20.65
N ALA A 250 15.77 6.80 20.02
CA ALA A 250 16.68 5.84 20.65
C ALA A 250 18.00 6.51 21.04
N HIS A 251 18.54 7.35 20.15
CA HIS A 251 19.75 8.11 20.42
C HIS A 251 19.54 9.17 21.50
N ALA A 252 18.41 9.88 21.47
CA ALA A 252 18.06 10.87 22.50
C ALA A 252 17.91 10.25 23.90
N LYS A 253 17.48 8.98 23.99
CA LYS A 253 17.45 8.20 25.25
C LYS A 253 18.83 7.67 25.68
N GLY A 254 19.89 7.98 24.94
CA GLY A 254 21.27 7.61 25.29
C GLY A 254 21.64 6.15 24.98
N ILE A 255 20.84 5.45 24.16
CA ILE A 255 21.17 4.08 23.76
C ILE A 255 22.34 4.12 22.77
N ALA A 256 23.40 3.37 23.06
CA ALA A 256 24.59 3.30 22.21
C ALA A 256 24.41 2.26 21.11
N PHE A 257 24.26 2.70 19.86
CA PHE A 257 24.14 1.83 18.68
C PHE A 257 24.72 2.53 17.45
N ARG A 258 24.91 1.78 16.37
CA ARG A 258 25.26 2.33 15.05
C ARG A 258 24.29 1.84 13.97
N VAL A 259 24.17 2.62 12.89
CA VAL A 259 23.19 2.37 11.83
C VAL A 259 23.88 2.10 10.50
N ILE A 260 23.45 1.06 9.80
CA ILE A 260 23.81 0.79 8.41
C ILE A 260 22.60 1.12 7.53
N VAL A 261 22.74 2.16 6.71
CA VAL A 261 21.71 2.58 5.75
C VAL A 261 22.04 1.95 4.41
N VAL A 262 21.21 1.00 3.99
CA VAL A 262 21.25 0.41 2.65
C VAL A 262 20.39 1.24 1.71
N ASP A 263 20.92 1.57 0.54
CA ASP A 263 20.22 2.38 -0.46
C ASP A 263 20.27 1.75 -1.85
N SER A 264 19.46 2.26 -2.77
CA SER A 264 19.43 1.77 -4.14
C SER A 264 19.14 2.87 -5.16
N ARG A 265 19.52 2.60 -6.40
CA ARG A 265 19.09 3.38 -7.55
C ARG A 265 17.57 3.27 -7.73
N PRO A 266 16.95 4.26 -8.41
CA PRO A 266 17.58 5.46 -8.97
C PRO A 266 17.57 6.68 -8.03
N LYS A 267 16.69 6.73 -7.03
CA LYS A 267 16.45 7.95 -6.22
C LYS A 267 17.40 8.17 -5.05
N PHE A 268 18.11 7.12 -4.59
CA PHE A 268 19.03 7.20 -3.44
C PHE A 268 18.40 7.89 -2.22
N GLU A 269 17.23 7.40 -1.81
CA GLU A 269 16.43 8.03 -0.76
C GLU A 269 17.09 7.91 0.62
N GLY A 270 17.87 6.85 0.82
CA GLY A 270 18.67 6.63 2.02
C GLY A 270 19.67 7.74 2.29
N ILE A 271 20.10 8.52 1.29
CA ILE A 271 20.93 9.73 1.51
C ILE A 271 20.21 10.73 2.43
N THR A 272 18.90 10.89 2.27
CA THR A 272 18.14 11.84 3.11
C THR A 272 18.06 11.36 4.55
N LEU A 273 17.83 10.05 4.75
CA LEU A 273 17.85 9.45 6.08
C LEU A 273 19.23 9.58 6.72
N MET A 274 20.28 9.21 5.99
CA MET A 274 21.67 9.29 6.45
C MET A 274 22.04 10.71 6.90
N LYS A 275 21.72 11.73 6.09
CA LYS A 275 21.99 13.13 6.45
C LYS A 275 21.36 13.52 7.78
N ARG A 276 20.11 13.11 8.03
CA ARG A 276 19.38 13.42 9.27
C ARG A 276 19.97 12.69 10.48
N LEU A 277 20.34 11.42 10.32
CA LEU A 277 20.96 10.64 11.40
C LEU A 277 22.37 11.15 11.73
N ALA A 278 23.17 11.48 10.70
CA ALA A 278 24.50 12.04 10.87
C ALA A 278 24.48 13.43 11.54
N GLN A 279 23.52 14.29 11.18
CA GLN A 279 23.29 15.58 11.84
C GLN A 279 22.94 15.43 13.32
N ALA A 280 22.27 14.35 13.70
CA ALA A 280 21.96 14.03 15.09
C ALA A 280 23.13 13.40 15.87
N GLY A 281 24.27 13.15 15.23
CA GLY A 281 25.46 12.55 15.87
C GLY A 281 25.45 11.02 15.93
N ILE A 282 24.53 10.34 15.24
CA ILE A 282 24.46 8.87 15.22
C ILE A 282 25.54 8.32 14.28
N GLN A 283 26.30 7.33 14.74
CA GLN A 283 27.27 6.64 13.89
C GLN A 283 26.56 5.90 12.76
N CYS A 284 26.79 6.33 11.52
CA CYS A 284 26.12 5.79 10.34
C CYS A 284 27.13 5.27 9.30
N THR A 285 26.81 4.15 8.67
CA THR A 285 27.48 3.62 7.50
C THR A 285 26.50 3.59 6.34
N TYR A 286 26.89 4.10 5.17
CA TYR A 286 26.04 4.12 3.98
C TYR A 286 26.58 3.13 2.95
N VAL A 287 25.71 2.24 2.48
CA VAL A 287 26.06 1.25 1.45
C VAL A 287 24.94 1.11 0.43
N LEU A 288 25.29 0.61 -0.75
CA LEU A 288 24.30 0.26 -1.77
C LEU A 288 23.86 -1.19 -1.60
N ILE A 289 22.66 -1.51 -2.10
CA ILE A 289 22.03 -2.83 -1.97
C ILE A 289 22.89 -3.99 -2.49
N ASN A 290 23.75 -3.76 -3.48
CA ASN A 290 24.68 -4.77 -3.98
C ASN A 290 25.78 -5.16 -2.96
N ALA A 291 26.04 -4.31 -1.96
CA ALA A 291 27.00 -4.59 -0.91
C ALA A 291 26.39 -5.32 0.31
N ILE A 292 25.09 -5.64 0.26
CA ILE A 292 24.37 -6.22 1.40
C ILE A 292 25.02 -7.51 1.93
N GLY A 293 25.50 -8.38 1.04
CA GLY A 293 26.14 -9.64 1.42
C GLY A 293 27.42 -9.46 2.24
N PHE A 294 28.10 -8.32 2.12
CA PHE A 294 29.30 -8.01 2.92
C PHE A 294 28.91 -7.46 4.29
N VAL A 295 28.00 -6.48 4.32
CA VAL A 295 27.66 -5.76 5.56
C VAL A 295 26.74 -6.53 6.49
N ILE A 296 25.93 -7.46 5.97
CA ILE A 296 24.92 -8.17 6.76
C ILE A 296 25.54 -8.96 7.92
N LYS A 297 26.82 -9.36 7.81
CA LYS A 297 27.55 -10.09 8.85
C LYS A 297 27.79 -9.28 10.12
N GLU A 298 27.78 -7.96 10.02
CA GLU A 298 27.95 -7.07 11.17
C GLU A 298 26.62 -6.68 11.81
N VAL A 299 25.50 -6.97 11.15
CA VAL A 299 24.18 -6.50 11.54
C VAL A 299 23.59 -7.37 12.63
N SER A 300 23.04 -6.73 13.65
CA SER A 300 22.36 -7.40 14.77
C SER A 300 20.84 -7.44 14.62
N LYS A 301 20.24 -6.39 14.03
CA LYS A 301 18.80 -6.23 13.86
C LYS A 301 18.51 -5.45 12.58
N VAL A 302 17.42 -5.79 11.90
CA VAL A 302 16.92 -5.04 10.75
C VAL A 302 15.61 -4.34 11.10
N PHE A 303 15.53 -3.05 10.85
CA PHE A 303 14.31 -2.26 11.00
C PHE A 303 13.83 -1.74 9.64
N LEU A 304 12.59 -2.05 9.28
CA LEU A 304 11.99 -1.68 8.00
C LEU A 304 10.70 -0.89 8.21
N GLY A 305 10.50 0.13 7.38
CA GLY A 305 9.21 0.81 7.26
C GLY A 305 8.32 0.11 6.23
N ALA A 306 7.02 0.11 6.49
CA ALA A 306 6.03 -0.45 5.55
C ALA A 306 5.34 0.63 4.71
N HIS A 307 5.11 0.32 3.43
CA HIS A 307 4.13 1.03 2.62
C HIS A 307 2.71 0.52 2.90
N GLY A 308 2.58 -0.79 3.12
CA GLY A 308 1.37 -1.47 3.60
C GLY A 308 1.64 -2.90 4.02
N MET A 309 0.74 -3.46 4.83
CA MET A 309 0.75 -4.87 5.24
C MET A 309 -0.49 -5.56 4.71
N PHE A 310 -0.34 -6.71 4.08
CA PHE A 310 -1.44 -7.48 3.51
C PHE A 310 -1.95 -8.56 4.45
N SER A 311 -3.17 -9.05 4.19
CA SER A 311 -3.86 -10.01 5.06
C SER A 311 -3.20 -11.39 5.12
N ASN A 312 -2.36 -11.74 4.15
CA ASN A 312 -1.49 -12.91 4.20
C ASN A 312 -0.20 -12.68 5.00
N GLY A 313 -0.06 -11.51 5.64
CA GLY A 313 1.13 -11.11 6.39
C GLY A 313 2.31 -10.66 5.51
N ALA A 314 2.12 -10.54 4.20
CA ALA A 314 3.16 -10.04 3.32
C ALA A 314 3.32 -8.52 3.48
N LEU A 315 4.57 -8.05 3.47
CA LEU A 315 4.93 -6.65 3.56
C LEU A 315 5.09 -6.07 2.16
N LEU A 316 4.37 -5.00 1.86
CA LEU A 316 4.63 -4.16 0.71
C LEU A 316 5.52 -2.99 1.15
N SER A 317 6.72 -2.89 0.59
CA SER A 317 7.63 -1.76 0.82
C SER A 317 8.46 -1.46 -0.41
N ARG A 318 9.49 -0.61 -0.29
CA ARG A 318 10.29 -0.15 -1.43
C ARG A 318 11.03 -1.29 -2.10
N SER A 319 11.06 -1.30 -3.44
CA SER A 319 11.75 -2.31 -4.24
C SER A 319 13.20 -2.50 -3.80
N GLY A 320 13.51 -3.65 -3.22
CA GLY A 320 14.77 -3.96 -2.54
C GLY A 320 14.57 -4.41 -1.09
N THR A 321 13.41 -4.15 -0.51
CA THR A 321 13.06 -4.55 0.86
C THR A 321 13.04 -6.08 1.00
N ALA A 322 12.52 -6.80 0.00
CA ALA A 322 12.50 -8.26 0.02
C ALA A 322 13.91 -8.85 0.05
N ILE A 323 14.85 -8.29 -0.73
CA ILE A 323 16.25 -8.72 -0.74
C ILE A 323 16.88 -8.50 0.64
N VAL A 324 16.62 -7.35 1.27
CA VAL A 324 17.14 -7.05 2.61
C VAL A 324 16.62 -8.05 3.64
N ALA A 325 15.30 -8.32 3.64
CA ALA A 325 14.69 -9.25 4.56
C ALA A 325 15.17 -10.70 4.34
N MET A 326 15.30 -11.13 3.08
CA MET A 326 15.82 -12.47 2.73
C MET A 326 17.25 -12.67 3.22
N MET A 327 18.14 -11.70 2.99
CA MET A 327 19.53 -11.79 3.41
C MET A 327 19.68 -11.79 4.93
N ALA A 328 18.87 -10.98 5.62
CA ALA A 328 18.82 -10.97 7.08
C ALA A 328 18.31 -12.30 7.64
N ASN A 329 17.21 -12.82 7.09
CA ASN A 329 16.63 -14.09 7.51
C ASN A 329 17.60 -15.27 7.29
N HIS A 330 18.34 -15.27 6.17
CA HIS A 330 19.37 -16.27 5.91
C HIS A 330 20.48 -16.28 6.98
N GLN A 331 20.84 -15.11 7.51
CA GLN A 331 21.79 -14.96 8.62
C GLN A 331 21.13 -15.07 10.00
N LYS A 332 19.84 -15.42 10.08
CA LYS A 332 19.05 -15.50 11.32
C LYS A 332 18.99 -14.17 12.09
N ILE A 333 19.08 -13.05 11.38
CA ILE A 333 18.96 -11.70 11.94
C ILE A 333 17.47 -11.34 11.96
N PRO A 334 16.94 -10.86 13.10
CA PRO A 334 15.54 -10.50 13.22
C PRO A 334 15.19 -9.30 12.32
N VAL A 335 14.11 -9.45 11.56
CA VAL A 335 13.53 -8.43 10.69
C VAL A 335 12.29 -7.86 11.36
N ILE A 336 12.39 -6.61 11.81
CA ILE A 336 11.38 -5.89 12.57
C ILE A 336 10.75 -4.84 11.65
N VAL A 337 9.44 -4.94 11.44
CA VAL A 337 8.69 -4.04 10.55
C VAL A 337 7.87 -3.07 11.38
N CYS A 338 8.07 -1.77 11.21
CA CYS A 338 7.25 -0.73 11.83
C CYS A 338 6.14 -0.31 10.85
N CYS A 339 4.88 -0.52 11.23
CA CYS A 339 3.72 -0.20 10.42
C CYS A 339 2.51 0.16 11.30
N GLU A 340 1.87 1.26 10.96
CA GLU A 340 0.61 1.73 11.50
C GLU A 340 -0.55 0.88 10.98
N THR A 341 -1.55 0.61 11.82
CA THR A 341 -2.66 -0.29 11.44
C THR A 341 -3.49 0.24 10.27
N TYR A 342 -3.57 1.57 10.08
CA TYR A 342 -4.35 2.14 8.98
C TYR A 342 -3.74 1.85 7.59
N LYS A 343 -2.49 1.37 7.53
CA LYS A 343 -1.85 0.86 6.30
C LYS A 343 -2.06 -0.63 6.08
N PHE A 344 -2.79 -1.31 6.96
CA PHE A 344 -3.15 -2.70 6.75
C PHE A 344 -4.21 -2.80 5.65
N SER A 345 -4.18 -3.87 4.88
CA SER A 345 -5.12 -4.07 3.78
C SER A 345 -5.68 -5.49 3.78
N ASP A 346 -7.00 -5.58 3.57
CA ASP A 346 -7.75 -6.82 3.37
C ASP A 346 -7.31 -7.59 2.11
N ARG A 347 -6.50 -6.95 1.26
CA ARG A 347 -6.00 -7.55 0.03
C ARG A 347 -4.93 -8.60 0.32
N VAL A 348 -4.88 -9.60 -0.56
CA VAL A 348 -3.82 -10.60 -0.60
C VAL A 348 -3.14 -10.47 -1.95
N GLN A 349 -1.82 -10.39 -1.92
CA GLN A 349 -0.97 -10.33 -3.11
C GLN A 349 0.08 -11.44 -2.99
N LEU A 350 0.34 -12.16 -4.08
CA LEU A 350 1.23 -13.32 -4.11
C LEU A 350 2.57 -13.01 -4.77
N ASP A 351 2.61 -11.98 -5.61
CA ASP A 351 3.78 -11.58 -6.40
C ASP A 351 3.97 -10.06 -6.37
N SER A 352 5.11 -9.57 -6.87
CA SER A 352 5.38 -8.12 -6.96
C SER A 352 4.96 -7.50 -8.31
N PHE A 353 4.17 -8.21 -9.13
CA PHE A 353 3.85 -7.83 -10.51
C PHE A 353 2.41 -7.33 -10.66
N VAL A 354 1.43 -7.99 -10.05
CA VAL A 354 0.00 -7.71 -10.27
C VAL A 354 -0.38 -6.30 -9.82
N TYR A 355 0.10 -5.87 -8.65
CA TYR A 355 -0.11 -4.52 -8.15
C TYR A 355 1.22 -3.89 -7.77
N ASN A 356 1.64 -2.91 -8.55
CA ASN A 356 2.87 -2.16 -8.33
C ASN A 356 2.74 -0.75 -8.94
N GLU A 357 3.71 0.12 -8.62
CA GLU A 357 3.81 1.47 -9.16
C GLU A 357 5.04 1.55 -10.06
N ILE A 358 4.86 2.00 -11.30
CA ILE A 358 5.96 2.27 -12.23
C ILE A 358 6.54 3.66 -11.92
N GLY A 359 7.84 3.70 -11.64
CA GLY A 359 8.61 4.93 -11.46
C GLY A 359 9.12 5.51 -12.78
N SER A 360 9.78 6.66 -12.72
CA SER A 360 10.38 7.27 -13.92
C SER A 360 11.48 6.37 -14.49
N VAL A 361 11.37 6.08 -15.77
CA VAL A 361 12.37 5.33 -16.54
C VAL A 361 13.53 6.23 -16.98
N GLU A 362 13.30 7.54 -17.09
CA GLU A 362 14.32 8.54 -17.36
C GLU A 362 15.37 8.60 -16.23
N GLU A 363 14.95 8.42 -14.97
CA GLU A 363 15.87 8.36 -13.83
C GLU A 363 16.79 7.13 -13.88
N ILE A 364 16.35 6.03 -14.50
CA ILE A 364 17.20 4.84 -14.74
C ILE A 364 18.18 5.10 -15.88
N ALA A 365 17.69 5.72 -16.95
CA ALA A 365 18.50 6.09 -18.11
C ALA A 365 19.59 7.10 -17.73
N SER A 366 19.33 8.00 -16.79
CA SER A 366 20.37 8.88 -16.25
C SER A 366 21.35 8.07 -15.42
N THR A 367 22.59 7.96 -15.89
CA THR A 367 23.73 7.40 -15.14
C THR A 367 24.36 8.42 -14.19
N ASP A 368 23.90 9.67 -14.23
CA ASP A 368 24.46 10.73 -13.41
C ASP A 368 24.18 10.45 -11.93
N ARG A 369 25.21 10.62 -11.10
CA ARG A 369 25.01 10.64 -9.65
C ARG A 369 24.08 11.80 -9.31
N PRO A 370 23.18 11.68 -8.32
CA PRO A 370 22.45 12.84 -7.83
C PRO A 370 23.47 13.87 -7.38
N SER A 371 23.49 15.02 -8.06
CA SER A 371 24.32 16.16 -7.67
C SER A 371 23.94 16.55 -6.24
N ALA A 372 24.94 16.69 -5.37
CA ALA A 372 24.74 17.07 -3.97
C ALA A 372 24.15 18.49 -3.78
N SER A 373 23.97 19.25 -4.86
CA SER A 373 23.43 20.61 -4.86
C SER A 373 22.09 20.67 -5.58
N ALA A 374 21.04 21.04 -4.85
CA ALA A 374 19.70 21.32 -5.40
C ALA A 374 19.69 22.47 -6.44
N ASN A 375 20.78 23.23 -6.56
CA ASN A 375 20.93 24.35 -7.49
C ASN A 375 21.94 24.09 -8.63
N ALA A 376 22.58 22.93 -8.68
CA ALA A 376 23.38 22.58 -9.84
C ALA A 376 22.42 22.12 -10.95
N LYS A 377 22.34 22.89 -12.05
CA LYS A 377 21.72 22.40 -13.30
C LYS A 377 22.23 20.97 -13.52
N PRO A 378 21.36 19.97 -13.79
CA PRO A 378 21.82 18.65 -14.11
C PRO A 378 22.81 18.83 -15.25
N CYS A 379 24.08 18.51 -14.99
CA CYS A 379 25.06 18.42 -16.05
C CYS A 379 24.56 17.22 -16.85
N ARG A 380 23.69 17.46 -17.82
CA ARG A 380 23.33 16.51 -18.86
C ARG A 380 24.64 16.24 -19.57
N THR A 381 25.42 15.32 -19.02
CA THR A 381 26.50 14.72 -19.78
C THR A 381 25.76 14.09 -20.97
N GLN A 382 26.03 14.60 -22.17
CA GLN A 382 25.35 14.15 -23.39
C GLN A 382 25.67 12.68 -23.74
N ASN A 383 26.29 11.93 -22.83
CA ASN A 383 26.78 10.56 -23.01
C ASN A 383 26.21 9.59 -21.96
N SER A 384 24.91 9.67 -21.63
CA SER A 384 24.29 8.46 -21.05
C SER A 384 24.20 7.40 -22.14
N ALA A 385 24.74 6.21 -21.88
CA ALA A 385 24.67 5.06 -22.78
C ALA A 385 23.23 4.61 -23.09
N LEU A 386 22.24 5.09 -22.33
CA LEU A 386 20.82 4.81 -22.51
C LEU A 386 20.04 6.04 -22.97
N ALA A 387 20.68 7.11 -23.44
CA ALA A 387 19.98 8.34 -23.82
C ALA A 387 18.95 8.14 -24.96
N ASP A 388 19.28 7.28 -25.92
CA ASP A 388 18.48 6.96 -27.11
C ASP A 388 17.62 5.71 -26.93
N TRP A 389 17.42 5.21 -25.71
CA TRP A 389 16.67 3.96 -25.48
C TRP A 389 15.26 3.94 -26.10
N LYS A 390 14.64 5.12 -26.25
CA LYS A 390 13.33 5.27 -26.91
C LYS A 390 13.37 4.99 -28.41
N SER A 391 14.52 5.13 -29.10
CA SER A 391 14.66 4.82 -30.53
C SER A 391 14.84 3.31 -30.78
N ILE A 392 15.54 2.61 -29.89
CA ILE A 392 15.92 1.18 -30.06
C ILE A 392 14.72 0.27 -29.78
N SER A 393 14.16 -0.41 -30.79
CA SER A 393 12.90 -1.19 -30.70
C SER A 393 12.91 -2.25 -29.59
N ASP A 394 14.03 -2.96 -29.45
CA ASP A 394 14.15 -4.12 -28.55
C ASP A 394 14.63 -3.74 -27.14
N LEU A 395 14.93 -2.45 -26.90
CA LEU A 395 15.34 -1.94 -25.59
C LEU A 395 14.15 -1.38 -24.82
N LYS A 396 13.95 -1.88 -23.60
CA LYS A 396 12.90 -1.44 -22.68
C LYS A 396 13.51 -1.19 -21.31
N LEU A 397 13.13 -0.08 -20.68
CA LEU A 397 13.51 0.25 -19.32
C LEU A 397 12.31 0.03 -18.39
N LEU A 398 12.57 -0.37 -17.14
CA LEU A 398 11.55 -0.61 -16.14
C LEU A 398 12.05 -0.16 -14.78
N ASN A 399 11.21 0.59 -14.07
CA ASN A 399 11.43 1.02 -12.70
C ASN A 399 10.22 0.63 -11.86
N LEU A 400 10.31 -0.43 -11.05
CA LEU A 400 9.26 -0.75 -10.08
C LEU A 400 9.62 -0.11 -8.75
N LEU A 401 8.64 0.52 -8.10
CA LEU A 401 8.89 1.26 -6.86
C LEU A 401 8.71 0.42 -5.61
N TYR A 402 7.91 -0.64 -5.69
CA TYR A 402 7.59 -1.50 -4.55
C TYR A 402 7.94 -2.96 -4.83
N ASP A 403 8.21 -3.72 -3.78
CA ASP A 403 8.29 -5.16 -3.79
C ASP A 403 7.50 -5.74 -2.61
N LEU A 404 7.15 -7.01 -2.78
CA LEU A 404 6.44 -7.79 -1.79
C LEU A 404 7.42 -8.71 -1.06
N THR A 405 7.52 -8.55 0.26
CA THR A 405 8.29 -9.43 1.13
C THR A 405 7.36 -10.47 1.77
N PRO A 406 7.58 -11.77 1.50
CA PRO A 406 6.87 -12.85 2.16
C PRO A 406 6.97 -12.79 3.69
N SER A 407 5.90 -13.21 4.38
CA SER A 407 5.82 -13.20 5.84
C SER A 407 6.89 -14.05 6.52
N GLU A 408 7.40 -15.08 5.85
CA GLU A 408 8.45 -15.97 6.35
C GLU A 408 9.80 -15.27 6.62
N PHE A 409 10.04 -14.13 5.96
CA PHE A 409 11.26 -13.34 6.17
C PHE A 409 11.08 -12.23 7.21
N ILE A 410 9.90 -12.13 7.83
CA ILE A 410 9.57 -11.07 8.78
C ILE A 410 9.39 -11.69 10.16
N THR A 411 10.14 -11.19 11.14
CA THR A 411 10.10 -11.72 12.50
C THR A 411 8.91 -11.17 13.28
N VAL A 412 8.66 -9.86 13.21
CA VAL A 412 7.60 -9.20 13.97
C VAL A 412 7.17 -7.89 13.31
N VAL A 413 5.90 -7.55 13.44
CA VAL A 413 5.34 -6.25 13.06
C VAL A 413 5.06 -5.46 14.33
N ILE A 414 5.63 -4.26 14.42
CA ILE A 414 5.36 -3.29 15.47
C ILE A 414 4.34 -2.29 14.94
N SER A 415 3.19 -2.25 15.61
CA SER A 415 2.07 -1.35 15.35
C SER A 415 1.61 -0.69 16.65
N GLU A 416 0.68 0.24 16.58
CA GLU A 416 0.13 0.91 17.77
C GLU A 416 -0.68 -0.02 18.68
N VAL A 417 -1.15 -1.17 18.17
CA VAL A 417 -1.78 -2.22 18.99
C VAL A 417 -0.76 -3.12 19.69
N GLY A 418 0.53 -2.94 19.41
CA GLY A 418 1.63 -3.70 19.99
C GLY A 418 2.45 -4.46 18.95
N MET A 419 3.23 -5.42 19.47
CA MET A 419 4.09 -6.30 18.69
C MET A 419 3.31 -7.55 18.30
N ILE A 420 3.00 -7.69 17.02
CA ILE A 420 2.17 -8.77 16.50
C ILE A 420 2.93 -9.57 15.44
N PRO A 421 2.65 -10.87 15.28
CA PRO A 421 3.14 -11.60 14.12
C PRO A 421 2.44 -11.10 12.86
N CYS A 422 3.10 -11.23 11.71
CA CYS A 422 2.58 -10.75 10.42
C CYS A 422 1.22 -11.38 10.05
N THR A 423 1.00 -12.62 10.47
CA THR A 423 -0.24 -13.37 10.24
C THR A 423 -1.44 -12.84 11.03
N SER A 424 -1.23 -11.96 12.01
CA SER A 424 -2.30 -11.33 12.80
C SER A 424 -2.87 -10.06 12.15
N VAL A 425 -2.34 -9.60 11.02
CA VAL A 425 -2.90 -8.46 10.26
C VAL A 425 -4.42 -8.55 10.04
N PRO A 426 -5.00 -9.68 9.55
CA PRO A 426 -6.45 -9.78 9.38
C PRO A 426 -7.23 -9.77 10.69
N VAL A 427 -6.62 -10.22 11.80
CA VAL A 427 -7.25 -10.15 13.13
C VAL A 427 -7.42 -8.70 13.54
N VAL A 428 -6.36 -7.89 13.40
CA VAL A 428 -6.41 -6.46 13.70
C VAL A 428 -7.40 -5.74 12.79
N LEU A 429 -7.41 -6.05 11.48
CA LEU A 429 -8.38 -5.45 10.54
C LEU A 429 -9.84 -5.73 10.95
N ARG A 430 -10.14 -6.91 11.51
CA ARG A 430 -11.48 -7.26 11.98
C ARG A 430 -11.94 -6.40 13.16
N GLU A 431 -11.03 -5.99 14.04
CA GLU A 431 -11.37 -5.13 15.19
C GLU A 431 -11.68 -3.69 14.78
N TYR A 432 -11.27 -3.26 13.58
CA TYR A 432 -11.50 -1.91 13.05
C TYR A 432 -12.61 -1.84 11.97
N ARG A 433 -13.35 -2.93 11.75
CA ARG A 433 -14.41 -3.00 10.73
C ARG A 433 -15.73 -2.42 11.16
#